data_AF-A0A3N5KLF2-F1
#
_entry.id   AF-A0A3N5KLF2-F1
#
_cell.length_a   1.000
_cell.length_b   1.000
_cell.length_c   1.000
_cell.angle_alpha   90.00
_cell.angle_beta   90.00
_cell.angle_gamma   90.00
#
_symmetry.space_group_name_H-M   'P 1'
#
loop_
_entity.id
_entity.type
_entity.pdbx_description
1 polymer ?
#
loop_
_entity_poly.entity_id
_entity_poly.type
_entity_poly.pdbx_seq_one_letter_code
_entity_poly.pdbx_strand_id
1 'polypeptide(L)'
;MRKASRSRITTREHRDPSYLTGNMVSRRLPANRPPTHPGEMLLEEFVRPLGISQSGLAARLAIPFPRLNAIVRKKRGVTPDTALRLARVLGMSADFWLGLQQDWDLWHAMQSDRAARIEKLEPLRHVG
;
A
#
# COMPACT_ATOMS: atom_id res chain seq x y z
N MET A 1 51.49 -25.55 -15.65
CA MET A 1 51.93 -25.15 -14.30
C MET A 1 51.07 -24.00 -13.81
N ARG A 2 50.59 -24.10 -12.56
CA ARG A 2 49.73 -23.14 -11.85
C ARG A 2 50.43 -21.81 -11.61
N LYS A 3 49.68 -20.72 -11.47
CA LYS A 3 49.39 -20.08 -10.16
C LYS A 3 48.09 -19.25 -10.28
N ALA A 4 47.05 -19.73 -9.61
CA ALA A 4 45.81 -18.99 -9.39
C ALA A 4 46.02 -17.94 -8.28
N SER A 5 45.53 -16.73 -8.53
CA SER A 5 45.49 -15.64 -7.55
C SER A 5 44.48 -16.00 -6.45
N ARG A 6 44.97 -16.12 -5.21
CA ARG A 6 44.12 -16.33 -4.04
C ARG A 6 43.62 -14.97 -3.54
N SER A 7 42.50 -14.51 -4.07
CA SER A 7 41.76 -13.42 -3.44
C SER A 7 41.00 -13.97 -2.24
N ARG A 8 41.58 -13.79 -1.05
CA ARG A 8 40.97 -14.16 0.22
C ARG A 8 40.05 -13.02 0.64
N ILE A 9 38.84 -12.98 0.08
CA ILE A 9 37.75 -12.16 0.60
C ILE A 9 37.13 -12.96 1.74
N THR A 10 37.65 -12.80 2.95
CA THR A 10 36.89 -13.20 4.15
C THR A 10 35.86 -12.12 4.40
N THR A 11 34.72 -12.16 3.71
CA THR A 11 33.53 -11.47 4.20
C THR A 11 33.07 -12.25 5.40
N ARG A 12 33.53 -11.84 6.58
CA ARG A 12 32.96 -12.29 7.85
C ARG A 12 31.53 -11.76 7.83
N GLU A 13 30.57 -12.64 7.54
CA GLU A 13 29.14 -12.35 7.65
C GLU A 13 28.83 -11.98 9.11
N HIS A 14 29.04 -10.71 9.44
CA HIS A 14 28.42 -10.10 10.59
C HIS A 14 26.96 -9.87 10.17
N ARG A 15 26.13 -10.91 10.28
CA ARG A 15 24.66 -10.78 10.17
C ARG A 15 24.19 -9.98 11.37
N ASP A 16 24.29 -8.68 11.26
CA ASP A 16 23.62 -7.74 12.15
C ASP A 16 22.10 -7.88 11.89
N PRO A 17 21.30 -8.40 12.83
CA PRO A 17 19.87 -8.66 12.62
C PRO A 17 19.04 -7.39 12.41
N SER A 18 19.64 -6.20 12.48
CA SER A 18 18.94 -4.91 12.34
C SER A 18 18.22 -4.73 11.00
N TYR A 19 18.57 -5.46 9.93
CA TYR A 19 17.78 -5.48 8.69
C TYR A 19 16.44 -6.24 8.81
N LEU A 20 16.25 -7.04 9.86
CA LEU A 20 14.98 -7.73 10.13
C LEU A 20 13.97 -6.84 10.86
N THR A 21 14.44 -5.81 11.59
CA THR A 21 13.59 -4.88 12.35
C THR A 21 13.49 -3.50 11.67
N GLY A 22 14.41 -3.18 10.76
CA GLY A 22 14.42 -1.95 9.97
C GLY A 22 13.56 -2.04 8.72
N ASN A 23 12.25 -1.79 8.88
CA ASN A 23 11.27 -1.48 7.83
C ASN A 23 10.47 -2.67 7.25
N MET A 24 9.56 -3.22 8.06
CA MET A 24 8.50 -4.17 7.62
C MET A 24 7.66 -3.67 6.43
N VAL A 25 7.65 -2.36 6.19
CA VAL A 25 6.90 -1.73 5.11
C VAL A 25 7.87 -0.89 4.27
N SER A 26 8.12 -1.30 3.02
CA SER A 26 8.98 -0.51 2.11
C SER A 26 8.36 0.82 1.68
N ARG A 27 7.03 0.97 1.82
CA ARG A 27 6.28 2.18 1.49
C ARG A 27 6.51 3.25 2.58
N ARG A 28 6.73 4.50 2.18
CA ARG A 28 6.94 5.61 3.12
C ARG A 28 5.59 6.08 3.67
N LEU A 29 5.23 5.59 4.84
CA LEU A 29 3.97 5.98 5.52
C LEU A 29 4.16 7.21 6.42
N PRO A 30 3.12 8.06 6.55
CA PRO A 30 3.13 9.17 7.50
C PRO A 30 3.16 8.67 8.96
N ALA A 31 4.03 9.25 9.78
CA ALA A 31 4.20 8.82 11.18
C ALA A 31 3.03 9.26 12.09
N ASN A 32 2.56 10.51 11.93
CA ASN A 32 1.70 11.18 12.92
C ASN A 32 0.25 11.43 12.44
N ARG A 33 -0.11 10.95 11.25
CA ARG A 33 -1.46 11.07 10.69
C ARG A 33 -1.75 9.90 9.76
N PRO A 34 -3.02 9.52 9.55
CA PRO A 34 -3.34 8.54 8.53
C PRO A 34 -2.97 9.07 7.13
N PRO A 35 -2.53 8.18 6.21
CA PRO A 35 -2.41 8.52 4.80
C PRO A 35 -3.80 8.81 4.21
N THR A 36 -3.84 9.38 3.01
CA THR A 36 -5.11 9.71 2.36
C THR A 36 -5.84 8.44 1.92
N HIS A 37 -7.09 8.26 2.36
CA HIS A 37 -7.91 7.14 1.89
C HIS A 37 -8.22 7.32 0.38
N PRO A 38 -8.23 6.25 -0.44
CA PRO A 38 -8.56 6.36 -1.87
C PRO A 38 -9.88 7.08 -2.15
N GLY A 39 -10.89 6.87 -1.30
CA GLY A 39 -12.19 7.55 -1.42
C GLY A 39 -12.16 9.04 -1.11
N GLU A 40 -11.23 9.51 -0.27
CA GLU A 40 -11.02 10.93 -0.02
C GLU A 40 -10.31 11.57 -1.20
N MET A 41 -9.23 10.94 -1.70
CA MET A 41 -8.55 11.32 -2.95
C MET A 41 -9.55 11.44 -4.11
N LEU A 42 -10.43 10.45 -4.26
CA LEU A 42 -11.44 10.45 -5.31
C LEU A 42 -12.44 11.62 -5.18
N LEU A 43 -12.86 11.92 -3.95
CA LEU A 43 -13.83 12.99 -3.71
C LEU A 43 -13.22 14.37 -3.97
N GLU A 44 -12.07 14.63 -3.35
CA GLU A 44 -11.46 15.97 -3.31
C GLU A 44 -10.73 16.32 -4.61
N GLU A 45 -10.08 15.36 -5.27
CA GLU A 45 -9.28 15.65 -6.48
C GLU A 45 -10.02 15.39 -7.80
N PHE A 46 -11.15 14.65 -7.78
CA PHE A 46 -11.89 14.32 -9.00
C PHE A 46 -13.36 14.72 -8.94
N VAL A 47 -14.12 14.25 -7.95
CA VAL A 47 -15.58 14.48 -7.92
C VAL A 47 -15.91 15.98 -7.76
N ARG A 48 -15.30 16.65 -6.78
CA ARG A 48 -15.54 18.09 -6.57
C ARG A 48 -14.99 18.96 -7.71
N PRO A 49 -13.74 18.81 -8.17
CA PRO A 49 -13.19 19.70 -9.20
C PRO A 49 -13.87 19.52 -10.55
N LEU A 50 -14.31 18.30 -10.89
CA LEU A 50 -15.06 18.05 -12.13
C LEU A 50 -16.54 18.45 -12.03
N GLY A 51 -17.03 18.84 -10.85
CA GLY A 51 -18.43 19.21 -10.64
C GLY A 51 -19.42 18.08 -10.90
N ILE A 52 -18.99 16.82 -10.79
CA ILE A 52 -19.85 15.64 -11.04
C ILE A 52 -20.43 15.12 -9.72
N SER A 53 -21.63 14.53 -9.76
CA SER A 53 -22.15 13.82 -8.61
C SER A 53 -21.47 12.46 -8.43
N GLN A 54 -21.44 11.95 -7.20
CA GLN A 54 -20.97 10.58 -6.94
C GLN A 54 -21.83 9.55 -7.70
N SER A 55 -23.15 9.74 -7.80
CA SER A 55 -24.00 8.85 -8.61
C SER A 55 -23.63 8.88 -10.10
N GLY A 56 -23.30 10.05 -10.65
CA GLY A 56 -22.81 10.20 -12.02
C GLY A 56 -21.48 9.51 -12.24
N LEU A 57 -20.54 9.61 -11.29
CA LEU A 57 -19.28 8.86 -11.36
C LEU A 57 -19.51 7.35 -11.26
N ALA A 58 -20.38 6.89 -10.36
CA ALA A 58 -20.70 5.47 -10.20
C ALA A 58 -21.26 4.86 -11.51
N ALA A 59 -22.12 5.60 -12.20
CA ALA A 59 -22.65 5.22 -13.52
C ALA A 59 -21.52 5.07 -14.56
N ARG A 60 -20.59 6.05 -14.64
CA ARG A 60 -19.44 5.99 -15.56
C ARG A 60 -18.49 4.83 -15.27
N LEU A 61 -18.32 4.48 -14.00
CA LEU A 61 -17.51 3.33 -13.57
C LEU A 61 -18.24 1.99 -13.78
N ALA A 62 -19.52 2.01 -14.15
CA ALA A 62 -20.41 0.86 -14.21
C ALA A 62 -20.40 0.06 -12.89
N ILE A 63 -20.51 0.75 -11.75
CA ILE A 63 -20.65 0.15 -10.42
C ILE A 63 -21.87 0.69 -9.69
N PRO A 64 -22.47 -0.07 -8.75
CA PRO A 64 -23.57 0.43 -7.94
C PRO A 64 -23.15 1.68 -7.13
N PHE A 65 -23.99 2.71 -7.11
CA PHE A 65 -23.75 3.91 -6.29
C PHE A 65 -23.42 3.59 -4.82
N PRO A 66 -24.10 2.64 -4.13
CA PRO A 66 -23.72 2.27 -2.76
C PRO A 66 -22.27 1.79 -2.63
N ARG A 67 -21.70 1.16 -3.67
CA ARG A 67 -20.29 0.74 -3.66
C ARG A 67 -19.38 1.96 -3.65
N LEU A 68 -19.62 2.92 -4.55
CA LEU A 68 -18.80 4.14 -4.63
C LEU A 68 -18.95 5.00 -3.36
N ASN A 69 -20.18 5.18 -2.89
CA ASN A 69 -20.45 5.94 -1.67
C ASN A 69 -19.77 5.31 -0.44
N ALA A 70 -19.74 3.99 -0.33
CA ALA A 70 -19.00 3.31 0.75
C ALA A 70 -17.48 3.55 0.66
N ILE A 71 -16.91 3.62 -0.55
CA ILE A 71 -15.50 3.96 -0.76
C ILE A 71 -15.23 5.41 -0.32
N VAL A 72 -16.04 6.37 -0.79
CA VAL A 72 -15.90 7.79 -0.41
C VAL A 72 -16.04 7.98 1.11
N ARG A 73 -16.94 7.23 1.75
CA ARG A 73 -17.13 7.26 3.22
C ARG A 73 -16.12 6.44 4.02
N LYS A 74 -15.05 5.94 3.38
CA LYS A 74 -14.00 5.13 4.03
C LYS A 74 -14.54 3.86 4.72
N LYS A 75 -15.67 3.33 4.25
CA LYS A 75 -16.32 2.10 4.75
C LYS A 75 -16.00 0.88 3.89
N ARG A 76 -15.36 1.09 2.74
CA ARG A 76 -14.92 0.06 1.81
C ARG A 76 -13.63 0.52 1.12
N GLY A 77 -12.71 -0.41 0.94
CA GLY A 77 -11.49 -0.17 0.16
C GLY A 77 -11.71 -0.27 -1.34
N VAL A 78 -10.73 0.20 -2.11
CA VAL A 78 -10.65 0.01 -3.55
C VAL A 78 -10.10 -1.38 -3.88
N THR A 79 -10.88 -2.18 -4.60
CA THR A 79 -10.44 -3.48 -5.13
C THR A 79 -9.70 -3.32 -6.46
N PRO A 80 -8.95 -4.35 -6.93
CA PRO A 80 -8.33 -4.31 -8.27
C PRO A 80 -9.31 -4.03 -9.41
N ASP A 81 -10.51 -4.63 -9.40
CA ASP A 81 -11.58 -4.31 -10.36
C ASP A 81 -11.97 -2.82 -10.32
N THR A 82 -12.14 -2.25 -9.11
CA THR A 82 -12.49 -0.84 -8.97
C THR A 82 -11.33 0.07 -9.42
N ALA A 83 -10.08 -0.30 -9.12
CA ALA A 83 -8.90 0.44 -9.55
C ALA A 83 -8.76 0.48 -11.08
N LEU A 84 -8.99 -0.64 -11.78
CA LEU A 84 -8.99 -0.69 -13.24
C LEU A 84 -10.09 0.17 -13.87
N ARG A 85 -11.29 0.18 -13.25
CA ARG A 85 -12.40 1.06 -13.68
C ARG A 85 -12.06 2.54 -13.49
N LEU A 86 -11.52 2.89 -12.32
CA LEU A 86 -11.06 4.26 -12.04
C LEU A 86 -9.97 4.67 -13.01
N ALA A 87 -9.02 3.79 -13.31
CA ALA A 87 -7.96 4.07 -14.27
C ALA A 87 -8.49 4.36 -15.67
N ARG A 88 -9.45 3.54 -16.12
CA ARG A 88 -10.09 3.75 -17.42
C ARG A 88 -10.86 5.07 -17.49
N VAL A 89 -11.52 5.48 -16.40
CA VAL A 89 -12.42 6.65 -16.39
C VAL A 89 -11.70 7.96 -16.05
N LEU A 90 -10.66 7.92 -15.21
CA LEU A 90 -10.00 9.10 -14.63
C LEU A 90 -8.54 9.26 -15.05
N GLY A 91 -7.96 8.30 -15.78
CA GLY A 91 -6.62 8.41 -16.37
C GLY A 91 -5.44 8.13 -15.42
N MET A 92 -5.67 7.99 -14.11
CA MET A 92 -4.63 7.56 -13.15
C MET A 92 -4.43 6.05 -13.20
N SER A 93 -3.21 5.54 -13.08
CA SER A 93 -2.96 4.09 -13.15
C SER A 93 -3.72 3.31 -12.06
N ALA A 94 -4.03 2.03 -12.31
CA ALA A 94 -4.63 1.16 -11.29
C ALA A 94 -3.69 1.00 -10.07
N ASP A 95 -2.38 0.97 -10.31
CA ASP A 95 -1.35 0.91 -9.25
C ASP A 95 -1.36 2.15 -8.36
N PHE A 96 -1.69 3.33 -8.89
CA PHE A 96 -1.86 4.53 -8.07
C PHE A 96 -2.99 4.33 -7.04
N TRP A 97 -4.16 3.87 -7.49
CA TRP A 97 -5.31 3.64 -6.60
C TRP A 97 -5.06 2.52 -5.59
N LEU A 98 -4.46 1.41 -6.04
CA LEU A 98 -4.09 0.30 -5.16
C LEU A 98 -2.97 0.71 -4.19
N GLY A 99 -2.09 1.61 -4.60
CA GLY A 99 -1.06 2.18 -3.76
C GLY A 99 -1.65 2.94 -2.57
N LEU A 100 -2.60 3.85 -2.83
CA LEU A 100 -3.33 4.55 -1.78
C LEU A 100 -4.06 3.59 -0.82
N GLN A 101 -4.65 2.51 -1.37
CA GLN A 101 -5.32 1.50 -0.56
C GLN A 101 -4.33 0.75 0.34
N GLN A 102 -3.19 0.32 -0.21
CA GLN A 102 -2.13 -0.34 0.56
C GLN A 102 -1.58 0.56 1.65
N ASP A 103 -1.33 1.84 1.33
CA ASP A 103 -0.83 2.80 2.31
C ASP A 103 -1.81 2.96 3.48
N TRP A 104 -3.11 3.11 3.17
CA TRP A 104 -4.18 3.19 4.15
C TRP A 104 -4.26 1.94 5.04
N ASP A 105 -4.28 0.76 4.43
CA ASP A 105 -4.46 -0.51 5.14
C ASP A 105 -3.26 -0.84 6.03
N LEU A 106 -2.03 -0.67 5.52
CA LEU A 106 -0.81 -0.92 6.29
C LEU A 106 -0.71 0.03 7.48
N TRP A 107 -0.98 1.32 7.27
CA TRP A 107 -0.93 2.30 8.36
C TRP A 107 -1.91 1.93 9.47
N HIS A 108 -3.16 1.59 9.15
CA HIS A 108 -4.15 1.21 10.17
C HIS A 108 -3.81 -0.13 10.83
N ALA A 109 -3.24 -1.09 10.10
CA ALA A 109 -2.79 -2.35 10.68
C ALA A 109 -1.68 -2.13 11.72
N MET A 110 -0.71 -1.25 11.41
CA MET A 110 0.39 -0.88 12.31
C MET A 110 -0.07 -0.13 13.55
N GLN A 111 -1.19 0.60 13.47
CA GLN A 111 -1.77 1.34 14.61
C GLN A 111 -2.83 0.53 15.38
N SER A 112 -3.09 -0.72 14.98
CA SER A 112 -4.12 -1.55 15.61
C SER A 112 -3.60 -2.27 16.86
N ASP A 113 -4.50 -2.69 17.75
CA ASP A 113 -4.16 -3.54 18.92
C ASP A 113 -3.48 -4.87 18.54
N ARG A 114 -3.54 -5.25 17.26
CA ARG A 114 -2.87 -6.45 16.75
C ARG A 114 -1.38 -6.23 16.50
N ALA A 115 -0.94 -4.98 16.31
CA ALA A 115 0.45 -4.65 15.98
C ALA A 115 1.43 -5.19 17.02
N ALA A 116 1.13 -4.99 18.30
CA ALA A 116 1.96 -5.51 19.40
C ALA A 116 2.09 -7.05 19.44
N ARG A 117 1.15 -7.78 18.82
CA ARG A 117 1.26 -9.24 18.65
C ARG A 117 2.11 -9.61 17.43
N ILE A 118 2.05 -8.81 16.37
CA ILE A 118 2.85 -8.99 15.15
C ILE A 118 4.33 -8.74 15.44
N GLU A 119 4.65 -7.73 16.25
CA GLU A 119 6.04 -7.40 16.64
C GLU A 119 6.76 -8.52 17.41
N LYS A 120 6.00 -9.44 18.03
CA LYS A 120 6.55 -10.58 18.79
C LYS A 120 6.79 -11.82 17.92
N LEU A 121 6.48 -11.75 16.62
CA LEU A 121 6.68 -12.87 15.72
C LEU A 121 8.17 -12.99 15.36
N GLU A 122 8.69 -14.22 15.44
CA GLU A 122 10.08 -14.52 15.11
C GLU A 122 10.24 -14.73 13.60
N PRO A 123 11.16 -14.02 12.92
CA PRO A 123 11.45 -14.25 11.51
C PRO A 123 11.95 -15.68 11.26
N LEU A 124 11.54 -16.26 10.13
CA LEU A 124 12.09 -17.54 9.70
C LEU A 124 13.60 -17.41 9.45
N ARG A 125 14.39 -18.22 10.13
CA ARG A 125 15.83 -18.32 9.88
C ARG A 125 16.04 -19.26 8.69
N HIS A 126 16.67 -18.77 7.63
CA HIS A 126 17.18 -19.66 6.59
C HIS A 126 18.29 -20.53 7.19
N VAL A 127 18.04 -21.84 7.27
CA VAL A 127 19.10 -22.84 7.42
C VAL A 127 19.69 -23.03 6.02
N GLY A 128 20.98 -22.77 5.89
CA GLY A 128 21.71 -22.81 4.61
C GLY A 128 21.89 -24.22 4.07
#